data_AF-A0A8D0HCI3-F1
#
_entry.id   AF-A0A8D0HCI3-F1
#
_cell.length_a   1.000
_cell.length_b   1.000
_cell.length_c   1.000
_cell.angle_alpha   90.00
_cell.angle_beta   90.00
_cell.angle_gamma   90.00
#
_symmetry.space_group_name_H-M   'P 1'
#
loop_
_entity.id
_entity.type
_entity.pdbx_description
1 polymer ?
#
loop_
_entity_poly.entity_id
_entity_poly.type
_entity_poly.pdbx_seq_one_letter_code
_entity_poly.pdbx_strand_id
1 'polypeptide(L)'
;MQPFLFNLFSLTKQHSVSDEAWPMVYIPGISGEENRRTRRVPNGRKTEAKRRVPVAAASVSMEPFKSPGELIREHQVSNEGGMKSASLKDLCPEDKRRIANLIKELARVSEEKEETEERLKAEQESFERKIRQLEEQNELIIKEREDILF
;
A
#
# COMPACT_ATOMS: atom_id res chain seq x y z
N MET A 1 9.46 -10.72 15.00
CA MET A 1 9.79 -9.71 13.97
C MET A 1 8.95 -8.48 14.24
N GLN A 2 9.57 -7.40 14.72
CA GLN A 2 8.90 -6.11 14.87
C GLN A 2 9.32 -5.22 13.69
N PRO A 3 8.38 -4.59 12.95
CA PRO A 3 8.75 -3.52 12.04
C PRO A 3 9.15 -2.30 12.87
N PHE A 4 10.39 -1.83 12.70
CA PHE A 4 10.82 -0.55 13.24
C PHE A 4 10.05 0.57 12.55
N LEU A 5 8.94 1.00 13.16
CA LEU A 5 8.34 2.30 12.90
C LEU A 5 9.29 3.36 13.43
N PHE A 6 10.30 3.73 12.64
CA PHE A 6 11.17 4.84 12.99
C PHE A 6 10.33 6.13 12.93
N ASN A 7 10.24 6.78 14.09
CA ASN A 7 9.42 7.95 14.33
C ASN A 7 10.01 9.14 13.53
N LEU A 8 9.42 9.46 12.38
CA LEU A 8 9.80 10.62 11.53
C LEU A 8 9.65 11.96 12.27
N PHE A 9 9.05 11.96 13.46
CA PHE A 9 8.74 13.16 14.23
C PHE A 9 9.92 13.73 15.03
N SER A 10 11.02 12.99 15.20
CA SER A 10 12.17 13.46 15.99
C SER A 10 13.16 14.33 15.23
N LEU A 11 13.01 14.49 13.90
CA LEU A 11 13.98 15.21 13.06
C LEU A 11 13.58 16.68 12.75
N THR A 12 12.83 17.35 13.63
CA THR A 12 12.48 18.77 13.44
C THR A 12 12.91 19.69 14.58
N LYS A 13 13.75 19.21 15.50
CA LYS A 13 14.28 20.08 16.55
C LYS A 13 15.76 20.38 16.33
N GLN A 14 15.97 21.63 15.91
CA GLN A 14 17.21 22.40 15.80
C GLN A 14 17.87 22.41 14.42
N HIS A 15 17.50 23.40 13.61
CA HIS A 15 18.52 24.18 12.91
C HIS A 15 18.14 25.65 12.92
N SER A 16 19.02 26.44 13.53
CA SER A 16 19.09 27.88 13.45
C SER A 16 19.22 28.35 12.00
N VAL A 17 18.67 29.52 11.74
CA VAL A 17 18.70 30.27 10.48
C VAL A 17 20.11 30.26 9.86
N SER A 18 20.28 29.63 8.70
CA SER A 18 21.40 29.84 7.79
C SER A 18 20.84 29.77 6.38
N ASP A 19 20.77 30.94 5.73
CA ASP A 19 20.30 31.16 4.37
C ASP A 19 21.35 30.64 3.39
N GLU A 20 21.31 29.34 3.10
CA GLU A 20 22.10 28.74 2.02
C GLU A 20 21.13 27.98 1.12
N ALA A 21 20.88 28.56 -0.06
CA ALA A 21 20.07 27.97 -1.10
C ALA A 21 20.75 26.69 -1.63
N TRP A 22 20.33 25.54 -1.11
CA TRP A 22 20.71 24.24 -1.66
C TRP A 22 20.33 24.17 -3.15
N PRO A 23 21.19 23.61 -4.02
CA PRO A 23 20.86 23.49 -5.43
C PRO A 23 19.59 22.64 -5.57
N MET A 24 18.54 23.23 -6.12
CA MET A 24 17.27 22.57 -6.38
C MET A 24 17.51 21.44 -7.40
N VAL A 25 17.66 20.21 -6.92
CA VAL A 25 17.76 19.03 -7.79
C VAL A 25 16.37 18.79 -8.40
N TYR A 26 16.27 18.94 -9.72
CA TYR A 26 15.04 18.63 -10.44
C TYR A 26 14.79 17.12 -10.38
N ILE A 27 13.75 16.72 -9.64
CA ILE A 27 13.26 15.35 -9.64
C ILE A 27 12.01 15.33 -10.54
N PRO A 28 12.01 14.58 -11.66
CA PRO A 28 10.82 14.44 -12.49
C PRO A 28 9.62 13.95 -11.68
N GLY A 29 8.50 14.67 -11.74
CA GLY A 29 7.26 14.32 -11.04
C GLY A 29 7.00 15.07 -9.72
N ILE A 30 7.96 15.84 -9.19
CA ILE A 30 7.71 16.80 -8.11
C ILE A 30 7.72 18.21 -8.70
N SER A 31 6.61 18.94 -8.63
CA SER A 31 6.63 20.38 -8.81
C SER A 31 6.69 21.03 -7.43
N GLY A 32 7.44 22.13 -7.30
CA GLY A 32 7.48 22.92 -6.05
C GLY A 32 6.17 23.66 -5.75
N GLU A 33 5.08 23.32 -6.43
CA GLU A 33 3.78 23.93 -6.29
C GLU A 33 2.94 23.09 -5.31
N GLU A 34 2.66 23.68 -4.15
CA GLU A 34 1.78 23.09 -3.13
C GLU A 34 0.43 22.71 -3.76
N ASN A 35 0.03 21.45 -3.60
CA ASN A 35 -1.26 20.94 -4.08
C ASN A 35 -2.42 21.55 -3.29
N ARG A 36 -2.86 22.77 -3.68
CA ARG A 36 -4.10 23.36 -3.18
C ARG A 36 -5.27 22.65 -3.83
N ARG A 37 -5.63 21.48 -3.28
CA ARG A 37 -6.88 20.78 -3.60
C ARG A 37 -8.06 21.71 -3.29
N THR A 38 -8.46 22.52 -4.26
CA THR A 38 -9.71 23.27 -4.21
C THR A 38 -10.83 22.24 -4.38
N ARG A 39 -11.47 21.90 -3.25
CA ARG A 39 -12.69 21.11 -3.21
C ARG A 39 -13.80 21.87 -3.95
N ARG A 40 -13.91 21.71 -5.26
CA ARG A 40 -15.09 22.15 -6.00
C ARG A 40 -16.17 21.08 -5.84
N VAL A 41 -17.14 21.37 -4.98
CA VAL A 41 -18.39 20.62 -4.88
C VAL A 41 -19.23 20.94 -6.13
N PRO A 42 -19.69 19.95 -6.91
CA PRO A 42 -20.68 20.21 -7.95
C PRO A 42 -22.05 20.46 -7.29
N ASN A 43 -22.55 21.70 -7.41
CA ASN A 43 -23.91 22.08 -7.04
C ASN A 43 -24.91 21.42 -8.01
N GLY A 44 -25.46 20.28 -7.62
CA GLY A 44 -26.63 19.70 -8.26
C GLY A 44 -27.89 20.43 -7.79
N ARG A 45 -28.59 21.11 -8.69
CA ARG A 45 -29.98 21.55 -8.46
C ARG A 45 -30.85 20.30 -8.38
N LYS A 46 -31.54 20.07 -7.27
CA LYS A 46 -32.60 19.06 -7.15
C LYS A 46 -33.93 19.76 -6.86
N THR A 47 -34.89 19.50 -7.74
CA THR A 47 -36.32 19.76 -7.59
C THR A 47 -36.88 19.04 -6.37
N GLU A 48 -37.76 19.72 -5.65
CA GLU A 48 -38.46 19.22 -4.47
C GLU A 48 -39.28 17.96 -4.77
N ALA A 49 -39.03 16.89 -4.01
CA ALA A 49 -40.00 15.84 -3.78
C ALA A 49 -39.95 15.42 -2.31
N LYS A 50 -41.01 15.82 -1.62
CA LYS A 50 -41.33 15.70 -0.20
C LYS A 50 -41.45 14.23 0.22
N ARG A 51 -40.71 13.76 1.24
CA ARG A 51 -41.14 12.71 2.19
C ARG A 51 -40.19 12.54 3.40
N ARG A 52 -40.79 12.03 4.47
CA ARG A 52 -40.53 12.24 5.91
C ARG A 52 -39.29 11.53 6.49
N VAL A 53 -38.79 12.10 7.58
CA VAL A 53 -37.76 11.57 8.51
C VAL A 53 -38.36 10.47 9.41
N PRO A 54 -37.58 9.44 9.80
CA PRO A 54 -37.18 9.32 11.21
C PRO A 54 -35.68 8.97 11.42
N VAL A 55 -35.25 9.33 12.63
CA VAL A 55 -33.93 9.27 13.26
C VAL A 55 -33.51 7.84 13.63
N ALA A 56 -32.23 7.48 13.44
CA ALA A 56 -31.45 6.64 14.37
C ALA A 56 -29.97 6.55 13.93
N ALA A 57 -29.07 6.82 14.87
CA ALA A 57 -27.63 6.68 14.71
C ALA A 57 -27.18 5.22 14.90
N ALA A 58 -26.29 4.74 14.05
CA ALA A 58 -25.42 3.60 14.33
C ALA A 58 -24.13 3.74 13.53
N SER A 59 -23.04 3.94 14.26
CA SER A 59 -21.66 3.95 13.79
C SER A 59 -21.27 2.56 13.26
N VAL A 60 -20.85 2.47 12.00
CA VAL A 60 -20.26 1.25 11.46
C VAL A 60 -18.82 1.14 11.97
N SER A 61 -18.63 0.22 12.92
CA SER A 61 -17.35 -0.27 13.40
C SER A 61 -16.72 -1.16 12.33
N MET A 62 -15.53 -0.81 11.84
CA MET A 62 -14.76 -1.67 10.93
C MET A 62 -13.91 -2.61 11.77
N GLU A 63 -14.30 -3.87 11.87
CA GLU A 63 -13.49 -4.93 12.47
C GLU A 63 -12.39 -5.39 11.48
N PRO A 64 -11.14 -5.64 11.92
CA PRO A 64 -10.07 -6.12 11.03
C PRO A 64 -10.29 -7.59 10.64
N PHE A 65 -10.52 -7.84 9.35
CA PHE A 65 -10.58 -9.20 8.81
C PHE A 65 -9.21 -9.88 8.95
N LYS A 66 -9.17 -10.95 9.75
CA LYS A 66 -8.01 -11.80 9.93
C LYS A 66 -7.78 -12.70 8.71
N SER A 67 -6.52 -12.70 8.26
CA SER A 67 -5.72 -13.77 7.64
C SER A 67 -6.37 -14.70 6.57
N PRO A 68 -5.86 -14.71 5.32
CA PRO A 68 -6.21 -15.70 4.30
C PRO A 68 -5.45 -17.00 4.55
N GLY A 69 -6.00 -17.84 5.41
CA GLY A 69 -5.53 -19.21 5.61
C GLY A 69 -6.58 -19.95 6.41
N GLU A 70 -7.10 -21.04 5.85
CA GLU A 70 -7.94 -22.03 6.56
C GLU A 70 -9.46 -21.78 6.60
N LEU A 71 -10.10 -21.64 5.43
CA LEU A 71 -11.53 -21.98 5.26
C LEU A 71 -11.82 -22.76 3.96
N ILE A 72 -10.86 -23.59 3.52
CA ILE A 72 -11.17 -24.66 2.56
C ILE A 72 -11.57 -25.91 3.36
N ARG A 73 -12.72 -25.86 4.01
CA ARG A 73 -13.47 -27.08 4.31
C ARG A 73 -14.95 -26.73 4.42
N GLU A 74 -15.71 -27.31 3.49
CA GLU A 74 -17.14 -27.56 3.63
C GLU A 74 -18.07 -26.33 3.66
N HIS A 75 -18.23 -25.68 2.51
CA HIS A 75 -19.55 -25.21 2.11
C HIS A 75 -20.16 -26.22 1.14
N GLN A 76 -20.65 -27.33 1.70
CA GLN A 76 -21.58 -28.23 1.02
C GLN A 76 -22.95 -27.53 1.02
N VAL A 77 -23.21 -26.74 -0.03
CA VAL A 77 -24.58 -26.31 -0.37
C VAL A 77 -25.19 -27.45 -1.16
N SER A 78 -25.93 -28.32 -0.46
CA SER A 78 -26.88 -29.24 -1.10
C SER A 78 -27.98 -28.40 -1.75
N ASN A 79 -27.87 -28.18 -3.06
CA ASN A 79 -28.96 -27.64 -3.86
C ASN A 79 -29.66 -28.80 -4.55
N GLU A 80 -30.68 -29.35 -3.88
CA GLU A 80 -31.64 -30.29 -4.45
C GLU A 80 -32.54 -29.52 -5.41
N GLY A 81 -32.03 -29.29 -6.63
CA GLY A 81 -32.70 -28.61 -7.71
C GLY A 81 -31.75 -28.56 -8.89
N GLY A 82 -32.08 -29.31 -9.95
CA GLY A 82 -31.22 -29.58 -11.12
C GLY A 82 -30.85 -28.36 -11.98
N MET A 83 -30.22 -27.35 -11.40
CA MET A 83 -29.59 -26.24 -12.08
C MET A 83 -28.14 -26.64 -12.35
N LYS A 84 -27.89 -27.20 -13.53
CA LYS A 84 -26.54 -27.52 -14.00
C LYS A 84 -25.75 -26.21 -13.94
N SER A 85 -24.76 -26.14 -13.05
CA SER A 85 -23.88 -24.97 -12.94
C SER A 85 -23.26 -24.70 -14.30
N ALA A 86 -23.44 -23.48 -14.82
CA ALA A 86 -22.88 -23.06 -16.09
C ALA A 86 -21.37 -23.35 -16.09
N SER A 87 -20.94 -24.21 -17.02
CA SER A 87 -19.55 -24.61 -17.15
C SER A 87 -18.80 -23.67 -18.08
N LEU A 88 -17.49 -23.55 -17.91
CA LEU A 88 -16.59 -22.92 -18.89
C LEU A 88 -16.78 -23.49 -20.31
N LYS A 89 -17.24 -24.74 -20.42
CA LYS A 89 -17.54 -25.40 -21.70
C LYS A 89 -18.77 -24.79 -22.40
N ASP A 90 -19.72 -24.25 -21.64
CA ASP A 90 -20.98 -23.71 -22.14
C ASP A 90 -20.85 -22.27 -22.64
N LEU A 91 -19.70 -21.62 -22.39
CA LEU A 91 -19.42 -20.27 -22.87
C LEU A 91 -19.22 -20.21 -24.38
N CYS A 92 -19.64 -19.11 -24.99
CA CYS A 92 -19.43 -18.89 -26.41
C CYS A 92 -17.93 -18.73 -26.73
N PRO A 93 -17.51 -18.99 -27.98
CA PRO A 93 -16.09 -18.91 -28.37
C PRO A 93 -15.47 -17.53 -28.13
N GLU A 94 -16.26 -16.46 -28.22
CA GLU A 94 -15.79 -15.11 -27.94
C GLU A 94 -15.48 -14.89 -26.45
N ASP A 95 -16.37 -15.31 -25.55
CA ASP A 95 -16.16 -15.18 -24.11
C ASP A 95 -14.93 -15.98 -23.66
N LYS A 96 -14.79 -17.21 -24.18
CA LYS A 96 -13.62 -18.06 -23.93
C LYS A 96 -12.33 -17.34 -24.33
N ARG A 97 -12.32 -16.66 -25.47
CA ARG A 97 -11.17 -15.87 -25.94
C ARG A 97 -10.88 -14.68 -25.02
N ARG A 98 -11.92 -13.94 -24.60
CA ARG A 98 -11.75 -12.80 -23.68
C ARG A 98 -11.18 -13.24 -22.33
N ILE A 99 -11.68 -14.34 -21.78
CA ILE A 99 -11.16 -14.93 -20.53
C ILE A 99 -9.72 -15.40 -20.71
N ALA A 100 -9.40 -16.10 -21.80
CA ALA A 100 -8.04 -16.56 -22.06
C ALA A 100 -7.04 -15.39 -22.15
N ASN A 101 -7.41 -14.30 -22.82
CA ASN A 101 -6.57 -13.10 -22.88
C ASN A 101 -6.41 -12.44 -21.52
N LEU A 102 -7.49 -12.35 -20.72
CA LEU A 102 -7.40 -11.83 -19.37
C LEU A 102 -6.45 -12.66 -18.49
N ILE A 103 -6.54 -13.99 -18.55
CA ILE A 103 -5.62 -14.87 -17.81
C ILE A 103 -4.17 -14.63 -18.22
N LYS A 104 -3.90 -14.48 -19.53
CA LYS A 104 -2.55 -14.18 -20.03
C LYS A 104 -2.03 -12.85 -19.50
N GLU A 105 -2.84 -11.81 -19.57
CA GLU A 105 -2.43 -10.50 -19.07
C GLU A 105 -2.25 -10.50 -17.55
N LEU A 106 -3.11 -11.19 -16.80
CA LEU A 106 -2.94 -11.32 -15.35
C LEU A 106 -1.64 -12.04 -15.00
N ALA A 107 -1.29 -13.12 -15.71
CA ALA A 107 -0.03 -13.83 -15.51
C ALA A 107 1.19 -12.93 -15.82
N ARG A 108 1.16 -12.22 -16.95
CA ARG A 108 2.23 -11.28 -17.33
C ARG A 108 2.39 -10.16 -16.30
N VAL A 109 1.29 -9.51 -15.92
CA VAL A 109 1.32 -8.41 -14.94
C VAL A 109 1.74 -8.89 -13.56
N SER A 110 1.38 -10.12 -13.15
CA SER A 110 1.85 -10.67 -11.88
C SER A 110 3.36 -10.94 -11.86
N GLU A 111 3.93 -11.43 -12.96
CA GLU A 111 5.36 -11.67 -13.09
C GLU A 111 6.14 -10.35 -13.07
N GLU A 112 5.72 -9.37 -13.87
CA GLU A 112 6.32 -8.02 -13.86
C GLU A 112 6.28 -7.37 -12.47
N LYS A 113 5.16 -7.55 -11.77
CA LYS A 113 5.01 -7.08 -10.40
C LYS A 113 6.00 -7.79 -9.47
N GLU A 114 6.07 -9.12 -9.50
CA GLU A 114 6.98 -9.91 -8.67
C GLU A 114 8.45 -9.49 -8.89
N GLU A 115 8.88 -9.34 -10.14
CA GLU A 115 10.24 -8.88 -10.48
C GLU A 115 10.56 -7.53 -9.83
N THR A 116 9.63 -6.57 -9.90
CA THR A 116 9.85 -5.25 -9.29
C THR A 116 9.84 -5.28 -7.77
N GLU A 117 9.00 -6.14 -7.16
CA GLU A 117 8.95 -6.33 -5.71
C GLU A 117 10.23 -6.99 -5.19
N GLU A 118 10.75 -8.01 -5.88
CA GLU A 118 12.02 -8.65 -5.55
C GLU A 118 13.19 -7.67 -5.63
N ARG A 119 13.24 -6.86 -6.69
CA ARG A 119 14.28 -5.82 -6.83
C ARG A 119 14.23 -4.81 -5.69
N LEU A 120 13.04 -4.33 -5.35
CA LEU A 120 12.86 -3.38 -4.25
C LEU A 120 13.29 -4.00 -2.91
N LYS A 121 12.91 -5.26 -2.67
CA LYS A 121 13.30 -5.98 -1.45
C LYS A 121 14.81 -6.16 -1.36
N ALA A 122 15.47 -6.53 -2.46
CA ALA A 122 16.93 -6.66 -2.50
C ALA A 122 17.63 -5.32 -2.20
N GLU A 123 17.11 -4.22 -2.74
CA GLU A 123 17.61 -2.87 -2.45
C GLU A 123 17.42 -2.51 -0.97
N GLN A 124 16.24 -2.76 -0.40
CA GLN A 124 15.97 -2.56 1.03
C GLN A 124 16.93 -3.35 1.92
N GLU A 125 17.08 -4.65 1.65
CA GLU A 125 18.01 -5.51 2.39
C GLU A 125 19.46 -5.03 2.29
N SER A 126 19.85 -4.46 1.14
CA SER A 126 21.18 -3.88 0.95
C SER A 126 21.40 -2.65 1.86
N PHE A 127 20.40 -1.78 1.97
CA PHE A 127 20.47 -0.60 2.84
C PHE A 127 20.45 -0.99 4.32
N GLU A 128 19.60 -1.94 4.72
CA GLU A 128 19.59 -2.46 6.09
C GLU A 128 20.92 -3.09 6.49
N ARG A 129 21.59 -3.78 5.56
CA ARG A 129 22.93 -4.32 5.80
C ARG A 129 23.94 -3.19 5.98
N LYS A 130 23.86 -2.14 5.16
CA LYS A 130 24.78 -1.00 5.25
C LYS A 130 24.61 -0.22 6.54
N ILE A 131 23.37 -0.02 6.99
CA ILE A 131 23.07 0.65 8.27
C ILE A 131 23.70 -0.13 9.42
N ARG A 132 23.47 -1.45 9.50
CA ARG A 132 24.05 -2.30 10.55
C ARG A 132 25.58 -2.23 10.59
N GLN A 133 26.23 -2.27 9.42
CA GLN A 133 27.68 -2.11 9.34
C GLN A 133 28.16 -0.76 9.87
N LEU A 134 27.44 0.32 9.54
CA LEU A 134 27.79 1.66 10.02
C LEU A 134 27.56 1.80 11.53
N GLU A 135 26.50 1.19 12.06
CA GLU A 135 26.23 1.15 13.50
C GLU A 135 27.34 0.39 14.25
N GLU A 136 27.74 -0.78 13.76
CA GLU A 136 28.85 -1.56 14.33
C GLU A 136 30.18 -0.78 14.28
N GLN A 137 30.47 -0.11 13.16
CA GLN A 137 31.65 0.75 13.06
C GLN A 137 31.61 1.91 14.06
N ASN A 138 30.45 2.54 14.25
CA ASN A 138 30.29 3.63 15.20
C ASN A 138 30.48 3.14 16.65
N GLU A 139 29.95 1.97 17.00
CA GLU A 139 30.14 1.38 18.33
C GLU A 139 31.62 1.13 18.63
N LEU A 140 32.37 0.60 17.67
CA LEU A 140 33.82 0.41 17.81
C LEU A 140 34.55 1.73 18.05
N ILE A 141 34.23 2.76 17.26
CA ILE A 141 34.84 4.10 17.41
C ILE A 141 34.54 4.69 18.79
N ILE A 142 33.31 4.55 19.28
CA ILE A 142 32.93 5.04 20.61
C ILE A 142 33.75 4.33 21.69
N LYS A 143 33.83 3.00 21.62
CA LYS A 143 34.58 2.19 22.58
C LYS A 143 36.07 2.55 22.60
N GLU A 144 36.69 2.69 21.43
CA GLU A 144 38.09 3.11 21.33
C GLU A 144 38.32 4.52 21.89
N ARG A 145 37.36 5.44 21.71
CA ARG A 145 37.44 6.79 22.29
C ARG A 145 37.30 6.75 23.81
N GLU A 146 36.42 5.92 24.34
CA GLU A 146 36.26 5.72 25.78
C GLU A 146 37.55 5.16 26.40
N ASP A 147 38.19 4.17 25.77
CA ASP A 147 39.44 3.56 26.22
C ASP A 147 40.63 4.55 26.26
N ILE A 148 40.59 5.62 25.45
CA ILE A 148 41.63 6.68 25.46
C ILE A 148 41.36 7.72 26.57
N LEU A 149 40.11 7.89 26.97
CA LEU A 149 39.67 8.90 27.94
C LEU A 149 39.68 8.40 29.40
N PHE A 150 39.78 7.08 29.62
CA PHE A 150 39.89 6.43 30.92
C PHE A 150 41.29 5.86 31.18
#